data_AF-A0A2H6BCG3-F1
#
_entry.id   AF-A0A2H6BCG3-F1
#
_cell.length_a   1.000
_cell.length_b   1.000
_cell.length_c   1.000
_cell.angle_alpha   90.00
_cell.angle_beta   90.00
_cell.angle_gamma   90.00
#
_symmetry.space_group_name_H-M   'P 1'
#
loop_
_entity.id
_entity.type
_entity.pdbx_description
1 polymer ?
#
loop_
_entity_poly.entity_id
_entity_poly.type
_entity_poly.pdbx_seq_one_letter_code
_entity_poly.pdbx_strand_id
1 'polypeptide(L)'
;MTTLERPSERGRGESRSEAKAASAAADRPRAGGLSPARERLATAALADGRVSVAGVAALCGLSRSYFIRAFQATTGLTPHRWARERRLQRARDLVAGTSEPIAAIAASCGFADQSHFTRAFRARWGESPASYRRRSAEPPPAASEGEQRRCA
;
A
#
# COMPACT_ATOMS: atom_id res chain seq x y z
N MET A 1 -4.00 -41.46 -19.26
CA MET A 1 -3.88 -40.63 -20.47
C MET A 1 -4.45 -39.27 -20.10
N THR A 2 -3.75 -38.41 -19.34
CA THR A 2 -2.47 -37.73 -19.70
C THR A 2 -2.67 -36.97 -21.03
N THR A 3 -2.53 -35.65 -21.13
CA THR A 3 -1.50 -34.80 -20.50
C THR A 3 -1.97 -33.36 -20.32
N LEU A 4 -1.73 -32.81 -19.12
CA LEU A 4 -1.20 -31.48 -18.82
C LEU A 4 -1.01 -30.48 -19.99
N GLU A 5 -1.52 -29.26 -19.84
CA GLU A 5 -0.79 -28.06 -20.28
C GLU A 5 -1.14 -26.86 -19.38
N ARG A 6 -0.12 -26.30 -18.75
CA ARG A 6 -0.18 -25.06 -17.94
C ARG A 6 0.88 -24.12 -18.53
N PRO A 7 0.51 -23.13 -19.35
CA PRO A 7 1.45 -22.09 -19.71
C PRO A 7 1.75 -21.22 -18.48
N SER A 8 2.98 -21.37 -17.96
CA SER A 8 3.51 -20.62 -16.84
C SER A 8 4.00 -19.24 -17.30
N GLU A 9 3.13 -18.22 -17.23
CA GLU A 9 3.52 -16.84 -17.53
C GLU A 9 4.25 -16.17 -16.35
N ARG A 10 5.56 -16.45 -16.33
CA ARG A 10 6.65 -15.47 -16.18
C ARG A 10 6.49 -14.41 -15.09
N GLY A 11 7.27 -14.63 -14.03
CA GLY A 11 7.42 -13.72 -12.91
C GLY A 11 7.79 -12.28 -13.25
N ARG A 12 7.36 -11.38 -12.35
CA ARG A 12 7.98 -10.08 -12.17
C ARG A 12 8.91 -10.18 -10.97
N GLY A 13 10.16 -10.52 -11.23
CA GLY A 13 11.23 -10.25 -10.27
C GLY A 13 11.23 -8.76 -9.97
N GLU A 14 11.14 -8.39 -8.70
CA GLU A 14 11.23 -7.00 -8.27
C GLU A 14 12.55 -6.42 -8.76
N SER A 15 12.45 -5.46 -9.69
CA SER A 15 13.59 -5.05 -10.53
C SER A 15 14.67 -4.36 -9.71
N ARG A 16 15.61 -5.17 -9.24
CA ARG A 16 16.94 -4.75 -8.80
C ARG A 16 17.72 -4.26 -10.03
N SER A 17 17.38 -3.06 -10.48
CA SER A 17 18.05 -2.34 -11.57
C SER A 17 18.42 -0.94 -11.04
N GLU A 18 19.70 -0.63 -10.85
CA GLU A 18 20.72 -0.46 -11.91
C GLU A 18 20.37 0.68 -12.87
N ALA A 19 20.48 1.90 -12.34
CA ALA A 19 20.70 3.11 -13.13
C ALA A 19 21.90 3.85 -12.51
N LYS A 20 23.10 3.38 -12.86
CA LYS A 20 24.39 3.95 -12.47
C LYS A 20 24.70 5.15 -13.38
N ALA A 21 25.21 6.23 -12.79
CA ALA A 21 25.88 7.35 -13.46
C ALA A 21 25.10 8.14 -14.55
N ALA A 22 24.29 9.12 -14.14
CA ALA A 22 24.18 10.42 -14.81
C ALA A 22 23.55 11.49 -13.90
N SER A 23 24.20 12.65 -13.80
CA SER A 23 23.86 13.86 -13.02
C SER A 23 24.46 13.95 -11.61
N ALA A 24 25.69 14.46 -11.56
CA ALA A 24 26.49 14.72 -10.36
C ALA A 24 26.74 16.23 -10.12
N ALA A 25 25.80 17.11 -10.54
CA ALA A 25 26.05 18.55 -10.63
C ALA A 25 24.88 19.46 -10.17
N ALA A 26 24.01 19.00 -9.26
CA ALA A 26 22.91 19.82 -8.72
C ALA A 26 22.65 19.55 -7.22
N ASP A 27 23.52 20.10 -6.39
CA ASP A 27 23.48 19.99 -4.92
C ASP A 27 24.03 21.31 -4.35
N ARG A 28 23.40 22.01 -3.41
CA ARG A 28 22.26 21.69 -2.52
C ARG A 28 21.37 22.95 -2.36
N PRO A 29 20.20 22.86 -1.69
CA PRO A 29 20.10 23.72 -0.49
C PRO A 29 20.02 22.90 0.79
N ARG A 30 20.68 23.40 1.84
CA ARG A 30 20.71 22.81 3.17
C ARG A 30 19.40 23.10 3.93
N ALA A 31 18.35 22.35 3.61
CA ALA A 31 17.14 22.24 4.43
C ALA A 31 16.62 20.80 4.32
N GLY A 32 16.43 20.12 5.45
CA GLY A 32 16.39 18.66 5.53
C GLY A 32 15.06 17.99 5.15
N GLY A 33 14.41 18.38 4.05
CA GLY A 33 13.14 17.78 3.64
C GLY A 33 12.64 18.22 2.27
N LEU A 34 11.57 17.59 1.80
CA LEU A 34 10.77 18.10 0.69
C LEU A 34 10.02 19.37 1.11
N SER A 35 9.85 20.32 0.19
CA SER A 35 8.91 21.44 0.43
C SER A 35 7.47 20.92 0.45
N PRO A 36 6.53 21.56 1.18
CA PRO A 36 5.16 21.05 1.31
C PRO A 36 4.45 20.81 -0.03
N ALA A 37 4.74 21.61 -1.06
CA ALA A 37 4.21 21.39 -2.42
C ALA A 37 4.78 20.12 -3.07
N ARG A 38 6.09 19.88 -2.95
CA ARG A 38 6.75 18.66 -3.45
C ARG A 38 6.33 17.42 -2.67
N GLU A 39 6.13 17.54 -1.37
CA GLU A 39 5.61 16.46 -0.53
C GLU A 39 4.19 16.07 -0.96
N ARG A 40 3.26 17.02 -1.12
CA ARG A 40 1.90 16.75 -1.61
C ARG A 40 1.88 16.09 -2.99
N LEU A 41 2.70 16.59 -3.93
CA LEU A 41 2.85 15.99 -5.26
C LEU A 41 3.38 14.56 -5.18
N ALA A 42 4.45 14.35 -4.41
CA ALA A 42 5.07 13.05 -4.25
C ALA A 42 4.15 12.01 -3.59
N THR A 43 3.46 12.42 -2.53
CA THR A 43 2.53 11.56 -1.79
C THR A 43 1.30 11.20 -2.63
N ALA A 44 0.74 12.15 -3.39
CA ALA A 44 -0.34 11.86 -4.34
C ALA A 44 0.09 10.84 -5.42
N ALA A 45 1.23 11.06 -6.08
CA ALA A 45 1.72 10.16 -7.13
C ALA A 45 2.11 8.76 -6.61
N LEU A 46 2.68 8.66 -5.41
CA LEU A 46 2.98 7.38 -4.75
C LEU A 46 1.72 6.62 -4.33
N ALA A 47 0.63 7.32 -3.99
CA ALA A 47 -0.64 6.72 -3.57
C ALA A 47 -1.44 6.15 -4.75
N ASP A 48 -1.48 6.84 -5.90
CA ASP A 48 -2.06 6.32 -7.15
C ASP A 48 -1.27 5.11 -7.67
N GLY A 49 0.07 5.14 -7.55
CA GLY A 49 0.89 3.96 -7.74
C GLY A 49 1.13 3.53 -9.19
N ARG A 50 0.63 4.27 -10.19
CA ARG A 50 1.00 4.11 -11.62
C ARG A 50 2.42 4.59 -11.90
N VAL A 51 2.95 5.49 -11.08
CA VAL A 51 4.27 6.11 -11.25
C VAL A 51 5.29 5.42 -10.35
N SER A 52 6.45 5.04 -10.89
CA SER A 52 7.56 4.47 -10.13
C SER A 52 8.19 5.52 -9.20
N VAL A 53 8.87 5.10 -8.12
CA VAL A 53 9.59 6.01 -7.22
C VAL A 53 10.62 6.88 -7.95
N ALA A 54 11.22 6.39 -9.03
CA ALA A 54 12.10 7.18 -9.89
C ALA A 54 11.32 8.23 -10.72
N GLY A 55 10.16 7.88 -11.25
CA GLY A 55 9.26 8.82 -11.92
C GLY A 55 8.74 9.91 -10.98
N VAL A 56 8.39 9.57 -9.73
CA VAL A 56 7.97 10.56 -8.72
C VAL A 56 9.12 11.52 -8.35
N ALA A 57 10.36 11.02 -8.26
CA ALA A 57 11.53 11.88 -8.08
C ALA A 57 11.70 12.87 -9.25
N ALA A 58 11.55 12.39 -10.49
CA ALA A 58 11.60 13.22 -11.69
C ALA A 58 10.48 14.28 -11.73
N LEU A 59 9.24 13.92 -11.36
CA LEU A 59 8.12 14.87 -11.22
C LEU A 59 8.39 15.97 -10.19
N CYS A 60 9.18 15.68 -9.15
CA CYS A 60 9.60 16.69 -8.17
C CYS A 60 10.80 17.56 -8.63
N GLY A 61 11.40 17.24 -9.78
CA GLY A 61 12.65 17.84 -10.26
C GLY A 61 13.88 17.40 -9.46
N LEU A 62 13.89 16.18 -8.92
CA LEU A 62 14.91 15.68 -7.99
C LEU A 62 15.54 14.37 -8.47
N SER A 63 16.82 14.15 -8.14
CA SER A 63 17.44 12.84 -8.33
C SER A 63 16.81 11.80 -7.39
N ARG A 64 16.68 10.54 -7.85
CA ARG A 64 16.12 9.42 -7.07
C ARG A 64 16.73 9.31 -5.67
N SER A 65 18.06 9.41 -5.56
CA SER A 65 18.77 9.28 -4.27
C SER A 65 18.55 10.46 -3.34
N TYR A 66 18.44 11.69 -3.87
CA TYR A 66 18.06 12.86 -3.07
C TYR A 66 16.60 12.76 -2.62
N PHE A 67 15.69 12.45 -3.54
CA PHE A 67 14.26 12.28 -3.25
C PHE A 67 14.02 11.24 -2.15
N ILE A 68 14.66 10.07 -2.22
CA ILE A 68 14.52 9.03 -1.19
C ILE A 68 14.94 9.53 0.20
N ARG A 69 16.04 10.30 0.31
CA ARG A 69 16.49 10.86 1.59
C ARG A 69 15.61 12.01 2.08
N ALA A 70 15.24 12.94 1.20
CA ALA A 70 14.38 14.08 1.55
C ALA A 70 12.97 13.62 1.95
N PHE A 71 12.40 12.64 1.23
CA PHE A 71 11.11 12.04 1.55
C PHE A 71 11.14 11.29 2.89
N GLN A 72 12.23 10.55 3.18
CA GLN A 72 12.41 9.90 4.49
C GLN A 72 12.54 10.91 5.62
N ALA A 73 13.26 12.00 5.42
CA ALA A 73 13.43 13.05 6.43
C ALA A 73 12.11 13.80 6.70
N THR A 74 11.28 14.01 5.68
CA THR A 74 9.94 14.64 5.84
C THR A 74 8.90 13.69 6.42
N THR A 75 8.82 12.44 5.94
CA THR A 75 7.69 11.51 6.25
C THR A 75 8.04 10.40 7.24
N GLY A 76 9.29 10.29 7.68
CA GLY A 76 9.80 9.21 8.53
C GLY A 76 9.89 7.84 7.86
N LEU A 77 9.49 7.70 6.59
CA LEU A 77 9.36 6.41 5.90
C LEU A 77 10.00 6.44 4.50
N THR A 78 10.47 5.29 4.03
CA THR A 78 10.95 5.15 2.65
C THR A 78 9.77 5.30 1.66
N PRO A 79 9.95 5.87 0.45
CA PRO A 79 8.85 6.03 -0.51
C PRO A 79 8.07 4.74 -0.81
N HIS A 80 8.77 3.61 -0.95
CA HIS A 80 8.13 2.30 -1.13
C HIS A 80 7.34 1.84 0.10
N ARG A 81 7.88 2.03 1.31
CA ARG A 81 7.19 1.66 2.57
C ARG A 81 5.95 2.54 2.78
N TRP A 82 6.06 3.83 2.50
CA TRP A 82 4.96 4.79 2.56
C TRP A 82 3.85 4.45 1.53
N ALA A 83 4.21 4.17 0.28
CA ALA A 83 3.25 3.77 -0.74
C ALA A 83 2.52 2.47 -0.37
N ARG A 84 3.24 1.46 0.13
CA ARG A 84 2.65 0.21 0.63
C ARG A 84 1.70 0.44 1.81
N GLU A 85 2.09 1.27 2.75
CA GLU A 85 1.27 1.65 3.91
C GLU A 85 -0.03 2.35 3.48
N ARG A 86 0.03 3.27 2.51
CA ARG A 86 -1.16 3.93 1.95
C ARG A 86 -2.08 2.97 1.19
N ARG A 87 -1.53 2.02 0.43
CA ARG A 87 -2.31 0.95 -0.22
C ARG A 87 -3.01 0.06 0.80
N LEU A 88 -2.31 -0.32 1.88
CA LEU A 88 -2.90 -1.06 3.00
C LEU A 88 -4.02 -0.27 3.67
N GLN A 89 -3.83 1.03 3.94
CA GLN A 89 -4.85 1.87 4.57
C GLN A 89 -6.09 2.01 3.67
N ARG A 90 -5.91 2.29 2.37
CA ARG A 90 -7.03 2.31 1.39
C ARG A 90 -7.77 0.98 1.36
N ALA A 91 -7.06 -0.14 1.39
CA ALA A 91 -7.67 -1.47 1.45
C ALA A 91 -8.47 -1.68 2.74
N ARG A 92 -7.98 -1.19 3.89
CA ARG A 92 -8.72 -1.21 5.16
C ARG A 92 -10.01 -0.40 5.09
N ASP A 93 -9.97 0.78 4.48
CA ASP A 93 -11.14 1.64 4.34
C ASP A 93 -12.20 0.97 3.44
N LEU A 94 -11.78 0.32 2.34
CA LEU A 94 -12.67 -0.49 1.49
C LEU A 94 -13.22 -1.73 2.20
N VAL A 95 -12.42 -2.43 2.99
CA VAL A 95 -12.85 -3.59 3.80
C VAL A 95 -13.86 -3.19 4.88
N ALA A 96 -13.81 -1.95 5.37
CA ALA A 96 -14.80 -1.40 6.30
C ALA A 96 -16.10 -0.97 5.61
N GLY A 97 -15.98 -0.19 4.53
CA GLY A 97 -17.09 0.53 3.90
C GLY A 97 -17.79 -0.21 2.76
N THR A 98 -17.35 -1.41 2.36
CA THR A 98 -17.92 -2.14 1.23
C THR A 98 -18.13 -3.63 1.52
N SER A 99 -19.09 -4.21 0.80
CA SER A 99 -19.32 -5.67 0.79
C SER A 99 -18.43 -6.41 -0.22
N GLU A 100 -17.51 -5.73 -0.92
CA GLU A 100 -16.66 -6.33 -1.96
C GLU A 100 -15.88 -7.56 -1.44
N PRO A 101 -15.66 -8.57 -2.30
CA PRO A 101 -14.85 -9.71 -1.92
C PRO A 101 -13.40 -9.28 -1.66
N ILE A 102 -12.79 -9.80 -0.59
CA ILE A 102 -11.44 -9.43 -0.13
C ILE A 102 -10.38 -9.60 -1.24
N ALA A 103 -10.58 -10.55 -2.17
CA ALA A 103 -9.72 -10.73 -3.35
C ALA A 103 -9.79 -9.55 -4.34
N ALA A 104 -10.97 -8.97 -4.57
CA ALA A 104 -11.12 -7.79 -5.43
C ALA A 104 -10.50 -6.55 -4.79
N ILE A 105 -10.67 -6.36 -3.48
CA ILE A 105 -10.03 -5.26 -2.72
C ILE A 105 -8.49 -5.41 -2.76
N ALA A 106 -7.97 -6.62 -2.65
CA ALA A 106 -6.54 -6.89 -2.79
C ALA A 106 -6.03 -6.49 -4.19
N ALA A 107 -6.74 -6.89 -5.25
CA ALA A 107 -6.38 -6.54 -6.62
C ALA A 107 -6.47 -5.02 -6.88
N SER A 108 -7.54 -4.36 -6.45
CA SER A 108 -7.75 -2.91 -6.65
C SER A 108 -6.74 -2.04 -5.89
N CYS A 109 -6.21 -2.54 -4.77
CA CYS A 109 -5.14 -1.89 -4.01
C CYS A 109 -3.72 -2.30 -4.46
N GLY A 110 -3.60 -3.10 -5.54
CA GLY A 110 -2.32 -3.43 -6.16
C GLY A 110 -1.51 -4.51 -5.43
N PHE A 111 -2.17 -5.47 -4.77
CA PHE A 111 -1.55 -6.69 -4.27
C PHE A 111 -1.60 -7.80 -5.33
N ALA A 112 -0.56 -8.64 -5.37
CA ALA A 112 -0.47 -9.75 -6.32
C ALA A 112 -1.57 -10.82 -6.09
N ASP A 113 -1.93 -11.06 -4.84
CA ASP A 113 -2.92 -12.06 -4.44
C ASP A 113 -3.51 -11.77 -3.05
N GLN A 114 -4.64 -12.42 -2.75
CA GLN A 114 -5.37 -12.27 -1.48
C GLN A 114 -4.56 -12.76 -0.26
N SER A 115 -3.71 -13.78 -0.41
CA SER A 115 -2.94 -14.35 0.71
C SER A 115 -1.80 -13.42 1.11
N HIS A 116 -1.09 -12.82 0.15
CA HIS A 116 -0.10 -11.78 0.40
C HIS A 116 -0.76 -10.54 1.03
N PHE A 117 -1.91 -10.08 0.52
CA PHE A 117 -2.68 -9.00 1.15
C PHE A 117 -3.06 -9.35 2.59
N THR A 118 -3.62 -10.54 2.84
CA THR A 118 -4.04 -10.97 4.18
C THR A 118 -2.87 -11.05 5.15
N ARG A 119 -1.70 -11.53 4.71
CA ARG A 119 -0.48 -11.53 5.52
C ARG A 119 -0.01 -10.11 5.85
N ALA A 120 0.02 -9.21 4.88
CA ALA A 120 0.43 -7.82 5.07
C ALA A 120 -0.54 -7.05 5.99
N PHE A 121 -1.84 -7.28 5.84
CA PHE A 121 -2.89 -6.70 6.70
C PHE A 121 -2.77 -7.20 8.15
N ARG A 122 -2.65 -8.53 8.35
CA ARG A 122 -2.43 -9.15 9.67
C ARG A 122 -1.16 -8.66 10.35
N ALA A 123 -0.07 -8.54 9.59
CA ALA A 123 1.19 -8.00 10.11
C ALA A 123 1.08 -6.52 10.53
N ARG A 124 0.09 -5.78 10.02
CA ARG A 124 -0.10 -4.36 10.33
C ARG A 124 -1.11 -4.06 11.44
N TRP A 125 -2.19 -4.84 11.52
CA TRP A 125 -3.32 -4.63 12.44
C TRP A 125 -3.62 -5.81 13.37
N GLY A 126 -2.82 -6.89 13.34
CA GLY A 126 -3.00 -8.08 14.19
C GLY A 126 -4.10 -9.05 13.76
N GLU A 127 -5.07 -8.59 12.95
CA GLU A 127 -6.26 -9.36 12.57
C GLU A 127 -6.41 -9.53 11.04
N SER A 128 -7.28 -10.45 10.62
CA SER A 128 -7.55 -10.68 9.19
C SER A 128 -8.53 -9.63 8.62
N PRO A 129 -8.47 -9.31 7.31
CA PRO A 129 -9.46 -8.43 6.68
C PRO A 129 -10.91 -8.90 6.87
N ALA A 130 -11.14 -10.22 6.87
CA ALA A 130 -12.47 -10.78 7.11
C ALA A 130 -12.94 -10.61 8.57
N SER A 131 -12.03 -10.73 9.55
CA SER A 131 -12.33 -10.42 10.96
C SER A 131 -12.61 -8.93 11.15
N TYR A 132 -11.77 -8.09 10.55
CA TYR A 132 -11.91 -6.64 10.59
C TYR A 132 -13.27 -6.21 10.01
N ARG A 133 -13.67 -6.75 8.85
CA ARG A 133 -14.98 -6.46 8.25
C ARG A 133 -16.14 -6.86 9.14
N ARG A 134 -16.09 -8.04 9.78
CA ARG A 134 -17.16 -8.45 10.72
C ARG A 134 -17.29 -7.45 11.87
N ARG A 135 -16.18 -7.10 12.53
CA ARG A 135 -16.18 -6.14 13.65
C ARG A 135 -16.57 -4.72 13.22
N SER A 136 -16.27 -4.31 11.99
CA SER A 136 -16.66 -2.99 11.46
C SER A 136 -18.08 -2.94 10.91
N ALA A 137 -18.67 -4.08 10.53
CA ALA A 137 -20.08 -4.19 10.13
C ALA A 137 -21.01 -4.48 11.32
N GLU A 138 -20.46 -4.93 12.44
CA GLU A 138 -21.16 -5.01 13.73
C GLU A 138 -21.31 -3.57 14.27
N PRO A 139 -22.53 -2.99 14.33
CA PRO A 139 -22.73 -1.74 15.04
C PRO A 139 -22.32 -1.95 16.51
N PRO A 140 -21.84 -0.91 17.23
CA PRO A 140 -21.49 -1.06 18.63
C PRO A 140 -22.70 -1.66 19.38
N PRO A 141 -22.51 -2.73 20.17
CA PRO A 141 -23.64 -3.40 20.81
C PRO A 141 -24.35 -2.38 21.69
N ALA A 142 -25.59 -2.06 21.30
CA ALA A 142 -26.48 -1.28 22.13
C ALA A 142 -26.60 -1.98 23.49
N ALA A 143 -26.65 -1.18 24.55
CA ALA A 143 -26.57 -1.72 25.90
C ALA A 143 -27.73 -2.70 26.17
N SER A 144 -27.40 -3.74 26.93
CA SER A 144 -28.30 -4.49 27.80
C SER A 144 -29.26 -5.52 27.19
N GLU A 145 -29.61 -6.44 28.09
CA GLU A 145 -30.89 -7.16 28.17
C GLU A 145 -31.16 -8.28 27.14
N GLY A 146 -30.87 -9.48 27.64
CA GLY A 146 -31.11 -10.74 26.99
C GLY A 146 -32.57 -11.04 26.68
N GLU A 147 -32.72 -11.88 25.66
CA GLU A 147 -33.95 -12.60 25.37
C GLU A 147 -33.60 -14.03 24.97
N GLN A 148 -33.44 -14.89 25.97
CA GLN A 148 -33.30 -16.34 25.77
C GLN A 148 -34.69 -16.95 25.54
N ARG A 149 -35.27 -16.71 24.36
CA ARG A 149 -36.53 -17.35 23.95
C ARG A 149 -36.31 -18.79 23.52
N ARG A 150 -36.48 -19.66 24.52
CA ARG A 150 -36.84 -21.10 24.50
C ARG A 150 -37.43 -21.64 23.19
N CYS A 151 -37.04 -22.87 22.85
CA CYS A 151 -37.88 -24.04 22.53
C CYS A 151 -36.93 -25.24 22.24
N ALA A 152 -37.27 -26.50 22.53
CA ALA A 152 -38.50 -27.10 23.06
C ALA A 152 -38.17 -28.15 24.14
#